data_AF-A0A970F7A5-F1
#
_entry.id   AF-A0A970F7A5-F1
#
_cell.length_a   1.000
_cell.length_b   1.000
_cell.length_c   1.000
_cell.angle_alpha   90.00
_cell.angle_beta   90.00
_cell.angle_gamma   90.00
#
_symmetry.space_group_name_H-M   'P 1'
#
loop_
_entity.id
_entity.type
_entity.pdbx_description
1 polymer ?
#
loop_
_entity_poly.entity_id
_entity_poly.type
_entity_poly.pdbx_seq_one_letter_code
_entity_poly.pdbx_strand_id
1 'polypeptide(L)'
;MDKWHMYMKIKQLRELKYSERKIATKLGISRTTVTKYLKKNPEEVALWLASTKSRTKKLDRYQKEILDWLRKHPDTSAAIVHDRLEEKYPDFSVAESTVRAYINDLRKEYQIPKIVEQRTYEAVPECPMGSQAQVDFGECWQKSLSGKSIKLYVVAFVLSHSRYKYMEWIDRPFRTSDLIEAHERAFRYFNGIPEEMVYDQDNIIVVSENHGEINFTHQFESYRQKEKFRVYACRGYDPESKGKIENVIGFIKKNFAKHRVFTTLEDWNDQALRWLDRRGNGKEHNTTKKRPVVVFQEEKQFLRPVNDLILAATIDKNQLLSTTSSIPRTVRKDNTVLY
;
A
#
# COMPACT_ATOMS: atom_id res chain seq x y z
N MET A 1 9.41 2.53 36.20
CA MET A 1 10.45 2.05 37.13
C MET A 1 10.69 0.59 36.82
N ASP A 2 11.92 0.19 36.53
CA ASP A 2 12.26 -1.20 36.26
C ASP A 2 11.90 -2.11 37.46
N LYS A 3 11.45 -3.33 37.19
CA LYS A 3 10.93 -4.26 38.22
C LYS A 3 12.02 -4.69 39.21
N TRP A 4 13.28 -4.75 38.78
CA TRP A 4 14.43 -4.98 39.67
C TRP A 4 14.67 -3.79 40.61
N HIS A 5 14.64 -2.58 40.07
CA HIS A 5 14.74 -1.35 40.84
C HIS A 5 13.60 -1.21 41.88
N MET A 6 12.39 -1.66 41.54
CA MET A 6 11.26 -1.69 42.46
C MET A 6 11.47 -2.69 43.61
N TYR A 7 12.00 -3.89 43.33
CA TYR A 7 12.35 -4.88 44.35
C TYR A 7 13.42 -4.35 45.33
N MET A 8 14.49 -3.74 44.80
CA MET A 8 15.56 -3.17 45.62
C MET A 8 15.06 -2.06 46.54
N LYS A 9 14.22 -1.14 46.03
CA LYS A 9 13.61 -0.10 46.85
C LYS A 9 12.70 -0.65 47.96
N ILE A 10 11.96 -1.73 47.70
CA ILE A 10 11.11 -2.36 48.71
C ILE A 10 11.96 -2.97 49.84
N LYS A 11 13.07 -3.67 49.51
CA LYS A 11 13.98 -4.24 50.52
C LYS A 11 14.69 -3.14 51.33
N GLN A 12 15.19 -2.10 50.67
CA GLN A 12 15.82 -0.94 51.34
C GLN A 12 14.85 -0.25 52.31
N LEU A 13 13.61 0.00 51.91
CA LEU A 13 12.62 0.61 52.79
C LEU A 13 12.23 -0.32 53.96
N ARG A 14 12.31 -1.64 53.76
CA ARG A 14 12.08 -2.61 54.83
C ARG A 14 13.22 -2.65 55.84
N GLU A 15 14.47 -2.55 55.40
CA GLU A 15 15.65 -2.42 56.26
C GLU A 15 15.60 -1.15 57.12
N LEU A 16 15.09 -0.05 56.54
CA LEU A 16 14.80 1.19 57.25
C LEU A 16 13.56 1.09 58.19
N LYS A 17 13.10 -0.12 58.49
CA LYS A 17 11.97 -0.45 59.40
C LYS A 17 10.62 0.18 59.04
N TYR A 18 10.39 0.54 57.78
CA TYR A 18 9.07 1.01 57.35
C TYR A 18 8.05 -0.14 57.36
N SER A 19 6.81 0.16 57.76
CA SER A 19 5.69 -0.79 57.67
C SER A 19 5.27 -1.00 56.22
N GLU A 20 4.73 -2.17 55.88
CA GLU A 20 4.32 -2.48 54.51
C GLU A 20 3.31 -1.46 53.94
N ARG A 21 2.43 -0.92 54.79
CA ARG A 21 1.50 0.17 54.43
C ARG A 21 2.25 1.43 54.02
N LYS A 22 3.27 1.83 54.77
CA LYS A 22 4.06 3.05 54.48
C LYS A 22 4.92 2.88 53.23
N ILE A 23 5.42 1.67 52.96
CA ILE A 23 6.13 1.31 51.72
C ILE A 23 5.18 1.40 50.52
N ALA A 24 3.97 0.82 50.64
CA ALA A 24 2.95 0.86 49.60
C ALA A 24 2.57 2.29 49.21
N THR A 25 2.32 3.16 50.19
CA THR A 25 2.01 4.59 49.97
C THR A 25 3.17 5.33 49.33
N LYS A 26 4.41 5.11 49.79
CA LYS A 26 5.60 5.83 49.29
C LYS A 26 5.98 5.45 47.85
N LEU A 27 5.67 4.22 47.44
CA LEU A 27 5.95 3.72 46.08
C LEU A 27 4.73 3.75 45.15
N GLY A 28 3.54 4.11 45.65
CA GLY A 28 2.30 4.14 44.87
C GLY A 28 1.82 2.76 44.39
N ILE A 29 2.09 1.70 45.17
CA ILE A 29 1.76 0.31 44.80
C ILE A 29 0.86 -0.36 45.83
N SER A 30 0.16 -1.43 45.43
CA SER A 30 -0.70 -2.17 46.35
C SER A 30 0.10 -2.86 47.46
N ARG A 31 -0.49 -2.94 48.67
CA ARG A 31 0.12 -3.66 49.81
C ARG A 31 0.40 -5.12 49.46
N THR A 32 -0.51 -5.78 48.73
CA THR A 32 -0.34 -7.15 48.24
C THR A 32 0.89 -7.31 47.34
N THR A 33 1.21 -6.30 46.53
CA THR A 33 2.45 -6.26 45.74
C THR A 33 3.66 -6.16 46.67
N VAL A 34 3.66 -5.27 47.66
CA VAL A 34 4.77 -5.15 48.64
C VAL A 34 5.03 -6.48 49.36
N THR A 35 3.98 -7.11 49.91
CA THR A 35 4.08 -8.40 50.59
C THR A 35 4.61 -9.49 49.65
N LYS A 36 4.16 -9.51 48.39
CA LYS A 36 4.61 -10.46 47.37
C LYS A 36 6.11 -10.30 47.06
N TYR A 37 6.61 -9.07 46.92
CA TYR A 37 8.04 -8.82 46.65
C TYR A 37 8.91 -9.07 47.88
N LEU A 38 8.41 -8.83 49.10
CA LEU A 38 9.15 -9.11 50.34
C LEU A 38 9.37 -10.60 50.60
N LYS A 39 8.39 -11.44 50.24
CA LYS A 39 8.43 -12.90 50.36
C LYS A 39 9.37 -13.58 49.35
N LYS A 40 9.75 -12.89 48.28
CA LYS A 40 10.63 -13.45 47.25
C LYS A 40 12.09 -13.24 47.60
N ASN A 41 12.89 -14.25 47.31
CA ASN A 41 14.35 -14.17 47.39
C ASN A 41 14.93 -13.48 46.15
N PRO A 42 16.13 -12.89 46.25
CA PRO A 42 16.78 -12.23 45.10
C PRO A 42 16.90 -13.13 43.87
N GLU A 43 17.21 -14.41 44.08
CA GLU A 43 17.32 -15.43 43.03
C GLU A 43 15.97 -15.72 42.36
N GLU A 44 14.88 -15.84 43.13
CA GLU A 44 13.54 -16.02 42.57
C GLU A 44 13.06 -14.80 41.77
N VAL A 45 13.45 -13.59 42.20
CA VAL A 45 13.12 -12.37 41.47
C VAL A 45 13.94 -12.29 40.18
N ALA A 46 15.22 -12.66 40.22
CA ALA A 46 16.05 -12.74 39.03
C ALA A 46 15.49 -13.78 38.03
N LEU A 47 15.13 -14.97 38.49
CA LEU A 47 14.48 -16.02 37.68
C LEU A 47 13.13 -15.57 37.14
N TRP A 48 12.31 -14.89 37.96
CA TRP A 48 11.03 -14.35 37.51
C TRP A 48 11.23 -13.27 36.43
N LEU A 49 12.19 -12.38 36.59
CA LEU A 49 12.52 -11.37 35.57
C LEU A 49 13.08 -12.00 34.30
N ALA A 50 13.95 -13.01 34.41
CA ALA A 50 14.48 -13.77 33.28
C ALA A 50 13.35 -14.49 32.52
N SER A 51 12.43 -15.15 33.24
CA SER A 51 11.25 -15.81 32.66
C SER A 51 10.25 -14.83 32.03
N THR A 52 10.22 -13.58 32.50
CA THR A 52 9.37 -12.54 31.88
C THR A 52 10.01 -11.99 30.60
N LYS A 53 11.34 -12.05 30.48
CA LYS A 53 12.08 -11.64 29.27
C LYS A 53 12.02 -12.69 28.16
N SER A 54 11.75 -13.96 28.47
CA SER A 54 11.81 -15.08 27.50
C SER A 54 10.54 -15.30 26.67
N ARG A 55 9.63 -14.32 26.60
CA ARG A 55 8.49 -14.43 25.67
C ARG A 55 8.99 -14.29 24.24
N THR A 56 9.05 -15.41 23.52
CA THR A 56 9.23 -15.43 22.08
C THR A 56 8.10 -14.62 21.44
N LYS A 57 8.44 -13.55 20.73
CA LYS A 57 7.47 -12.75 19.98
C LYS A 57 7.16 -13.49 18.66
N LYS A 58 5.93 -13.38 18.17
CA LYS A 58 5.52 -13.98 16.88
C LYS A 58 6.37 -13.53 15.68
N LEU A 59 7.08 -12.40 15.82
CA LEU A 59 7.93 -11.81 14.79
C LEU A 59 9.42 -12.22 14.90
N ASP A 60 9.81 -12.90 15.98
CA ASP A 60 11.22 -13.33 16.19
C ASP A 60 11.66 -14.28 15.06
N ARG A 61 10.74 -15.12 14.56
CA ARG A 61 10.98 -16.00 13.39
C ARG A 61 11.38 -15.26 12.12
N TYR A 62 11.03 -13.97 11.99
CA TYR A 62 11.34 -13.13 10.84
C TYR A 62 12.43 -12.09 11.15
N GLN A 63 12.98 -12.08 12.35
CA GLN A 63 13.90 -11.03 12.82
C GLN A 63 15.09 -10.83 11.89
N LYS A 64 15.71 -11.93 11.45
CA LYS A 64 16.90 -11.88 10.58
C LYS A 64 16.59 -11.17 9.26
N GLU A 65 15.48 -11.51 8.62
CA GLU A 65 15.08 -10.89 7.34
C GLU A 65 14.71 -9.42 7.50
N ILE A 66 13.97 -9.09 8.56
CA ILE A 66 13.61 -7.70 8.87
C ILE A 66 14.86 -6.88 9.11
N LEU A 67 15.85 -7.41 9.85
CA LEU A 67 17.12 -6.74 10.08
C LEU A 67 17.92 -6.56 8.79
N ASP A 68 17.97 -7.56 7.93
CA ASP A 68 18.66 -7.46 6.63
C ASP A 68 18.03 -6.37 5.75
N TRP A 69 16.70 -6.24 5.75
CA TRP A 69 16.01 -5.15 5.05
C TRP A 69 16.30 -3.79 5.67
N LEU A 70 16.24 -3.66 7.00
CA LEU A 70 16.51 -2.40 7.70
C LEU A 70 17.97 -1.97 7.59
N ARG A 71 18.93 -2.91 7.52
CA ARG A 71 20.35 -2.61 7.32
C ARG A 71 20.64 -2.16 5.90
N LYS A 72 20.06 -2.84 4.91
CA LYS A 72 20.18 -2.43 3.50
C LYS A 72 19.50 -1.09 3.24
N HIS A 73 18.38 -0.84 3.90
CA HIS A 73 17.53 0.33 3.69
C HIS A 73 16.97 0.88 5.02
N PRO A 74 17.74 1.71 5.75
CA PRO A 74 17.36 2.25 7.07
C PRO A 74 16.07 3.06 7.09
N ASP A 75 15.70 3.64 5.95
CA ASP A 75 14.53 4.46 5.69
C ASP A 75 13.25 3.66 5.36
N THR A 76 13.31 2.32 5.42
CA THR A 76 12.15 1.46 5.19
C THR A 76 11.07 1.68 6.26
N SER A 77 9.83 1.94 5.85
CA SER A 77 8.71 2.12 6.78
C SER A 77 8.21 0.77 7.33
N ALA A 78 7.58 0.79 8.51
CA ALA A 78 6.96 -0.41 9.08
C ALA A 78 5.84 -0.99 8.20
N ALA A 79 5.16 -0.12 7.43
CA ALA A 79 4.13 -0.53 6.48
C ALA A 79 4.71 -1.32 5.30
N ILE A 80 5.88 -0.92 4.77
CA ILE A 80 6.59 -1.66 3.71
C ILE A 80 7.03 -3.03 4.22
N VAL A 81 7.59 -3.10 5.44
CA VAL A 81 7.99 -4.39 6.04
C VAL A 81 6.79 -5.30 6.25
N HIS A 82 5.68 -4.77 6.77
CA HIS A 82 4.44 -5.54 6.94
C HIS A 82 3.91 -6.07 5.60
N ASP A 83 3.90 -5.24 4.56
CA ASP A 83 3.54 -5.64 3.20
C ASP A 83 4.43 -6.75 2.62
N ARG A 84 5.75 -6.63 2.76
CA ARG A 84 6.68 -7.65 2.29
C ARG A 84 6.54 -8.98 3.02
N LEU A 85 6.26 -8.94 4.33
CA LEU A 85 6.02 -10.15 5.11
C LEU A 85 4.74 -10.85 4.66
N GLU A 86 3.66 -10.10 4.43
CA GLU A 86 2.40 -10.65 3.93
C GLU A 86 2.51 -11.17 2.50
N GLU A 87 3.29 -10.50 1.65
CA GLU A 87 3.56 -10.94 0.27
C GLU A 87 4.40 -12.22 0.22
N LYS A 88 5.40 -12.36 1.09
CA LYS A 88 6.31 -13.51 1.11
C LYS A 88 5.76 -14.71 1.86
N TYR A 89 4.90 -14.47 2.86
CA TYR A 89 4.38 -15.52 3.75
C TYR A 89 2.84 -15.48 3.78
N PRO A 90 2.16 -16.37 3.05
CA PRO A 90 0.69 -16.43 3.03
C PRO A 90 0.06 -16.62 4.42
N ASP A 91 0.73 -17.33 5.34
CA ASP A 91 0.27 -17.56 6.71
C ASP A 91 0.59 -16.42 7.69
N PHE A 92 1.05 -15.27 7.19
CA PHE A 92 1.42 -14.13 8.02
C PHE A 92 0.19 -13.41 8.57
N SER A 93 -0.17 -13.74 9.81
CA SER A 93 -1.25 -13.08 10.56
C SER A 93 -0.69 -12.31 11.75
N VAL A 94 -0.14 -11.12 11.49
CA VAL A 94 0.32 -10.18 12.53
C VAL A 94 -0.16 -8.77 12.21
N ALA A 95 -0.73 -8.09 13.21
CA ALA A 95 -1.21 -6.73 13.06
C ALA A 95 -0.07 -5.73 12.78
N GLU A 96 -0.32 -4.73 11.94
CA GLU A 96 0.68 -3.72 11.57
C GLU A 96 1.22 -2.95 12.78
N SER A 97 0.38 -2.68 13.79
CA SER A 97 0.78 -2.04 15.04
C SER A 97 1.85 -2.86 15.79
N THR A 98 1.75 -4.19 15.74
CA THR A 98 2.72 -5.11 16.36
C THR A 98 4.03 -5.10 15.58
N VAL A 99 3.98 -5.12 14.25
CA VAL A 99 5.16 -4.99 13.38
C VAL A 99 5.86 -3.64 13.62
N ARG A 100 5.09 -2.55 13.73
CA ARG A 100 5.62 -1.21 14.01
C ARG A 100 6.32 -1.13 15.36
N ALA A 101 5.71 -1.67 16.42
CA ALA A 101 6.32 -1.74 17.74
C ALA A 101 7.62 -2.55 17.70
N TYR A 102 7.59 -3.71 17.06
CA TYR A 102 8.75 -4.60 16.91
C TYR A 102 9.91 -3.95 16.14
N ILE A 103 9.63 -3.28 15.03
CA ILE A 103 10.65 -2.53 14.26
C ILE A 103 11.21 -1.37 15.08
N ASN A 104 10.39 -0.67 15.86
CA ASN A 104 10.88 0.39 16.72
C ASN A 104 11.81 -0.14 17.82
N ASP A 105 11.52 -1.32 18.39
CA ASP A 105 12.41 -2.01 19.33
C ASP A 105 13.74 -2.37 18.65
N LEU A 106 13.70 -3.00 17.47
CA LEU A 106 14.90 -3.36 16.71
C LEU A 106 15.73 -2.14 16.32
N ARG A 107 15.10 -1.04 15.90
CA ARG A 107 15.82 0.19 15.56
C ARG A 107 16.55 0.77 16.77
N LYS A 108 15.97 0.70 17.97
CA LYS A 108 16.61 1.14 19.21
C LYS A 108 17.75 0.21 19.62
N GLU A 109 17.53 -1.10 19.55
CA GLU A 109 18.51 -2.13 19.91
C GLU A 109 19.74 -2.09 18.99
N TYR A 110 19.54 -1.96 17.69
CA TYR A 110 20.59 -1.96 16.67
C TYR A 110 21.00 -0.55 16.19
N GLN A 111 20.53 0.50 16.87
CA GLN A 111 20.88 1.91 16.60
C GLN A 111 20.70 2.34 15.13
N ILE A 112 19.58 1.96 14.51
CA ILE A 112 19.28 2.27 13.12
C ILE A 112 18.53 3.61 13.05
N PRO A 113 19.10 4.67 12.43
CA PRO A 113 18.48 5.99 12.38
C PRO A 113 17.19 5.97 11.54
N LYS A 114 16.14 6.63 12.02
CA LYS A 114 14.86 6.77 11.32
C LYS A 114 14.67 8.22 10.88
N ILE A 115 14.67 8.45 9.57
CA ILE A 115 14.25 9.73 9.00
C ILE A 115 12.72 9.72 8.91
N VAL A 116 12.06 10.62 9.64
CA VAL A 116 10.60 10.74 9.64
C VAL A 116 10.23 12.00 8.86
N GLU A 117 9.59 11.84 7.70
CA GLU A 117 8.86 12.92 7.07
C GLU A 117 7.45 12.96 7.69
N GLN A 118 7.14 14.01 8.45
CA GLN A 118 5.77 14.28 8.87
C GLN A 118 4.96 14.76 7.67
N ARG A 119 3.76 14.20 7.51
CA ARG A 119 2.78 14.66 6.51
C ARG A 119 1.68 15.43 7.24
N THR A 120 1.41 16.64 6.77
CA THR A 120 0.23 17.42 7.14
C THR A 120 -0.89 17.08 6.17
N TYR A 121 -2.12 16.97 6.66
CA TYR A 121 -3.30 16.66 5.86
C TYR A 121 -4.39 17.70 6.13
N GLU A 122 -5.09 18.10 5.08
CA GLU A 122 -6.29 18.93 5.17
C GLU A 122 -7.51 18.09 4.77
N ALA A 123 -8.63 18.29 5.49
CA ALA A 123 -9.90 17.65 5.17
C ALA A 123 -10.57 18.40 4.04
N VAL A 124 -10.87 17.69 2.95
CA VAL A 124 -11.56 18.26 1.80
C VAL A 124 -12.99 17.73 1.75
N PRO A 125 -13.99 18.57 1.37
CA PRO A 125 -15.37 18.12 1.14
C PRO A 125 -15.47 16.97 0.14
N GLU A 126 -16.41 16.06 0.39
CA GLU A 126 -16.65 14.85 -0.41
C GLU A 126 -17.26 15.21 -1.78
N CYS A 127 -16.62 14.78 -2.88
CA CYS A 127 -17.22 14.85 -4.22
C CYS A 127 -18.39 13.85 -4.34
N PRO A 128 -19.40 14.10 -5.20
CA PRO A 128 -20.46 13.11 -5.45
C PRO A 128 -19.91 11.80 -6.02
N MET A 129 -20.58 10.69 -5.71
CA MET A 129 -20.23 9.35 -6.22
C MET A 129 -20.24 9.32 -7.75
N GLY A 130 -19.19 8.75 -8.36
CA GLY A 130 -19.08 8.55 -9.81
C GLY A 130 -18.83 9.82 -10.63
N SER A 131 -18.84 10.99 -9.98
CA SER A 131 -18.74 12.28 -10.68
C SER A 131 -17.35 12.53 -11.24
N GLN A 132 -16.30 12.18 -10.49
CA GLN A 132 -14.96 12.64 -10.82
C GLN A 132 -13.88 11.60 -10.50
N ALA A 133 -12.87 11.51 -11.35
CA ALA A 133 -11.63 10.81 -11.07
C ALA A 133 -10.43 11.70 -11.41
N GLN A 134 -9.36 11.61 -10.61
CA GLN A 134 -8.10 12.29 -10.89
C GLN A 134 -7.12 11.35 -11.59
N VAL A 135 -6.41 11.90 -12.57
CA VAL A 135 -5.33 11.24 -13.30
C VAL A 135 -4.02 11.96 -13.01
N ASP A 136 -3.10 11.25 -12.35
CA ASP A 136 -1.78 11.76 -12.04
C ASP A 136 -0.70 10.93 -12.73
N PHE A 137 0.40 11.60 -13.09
CA PHE A 137 1.57 10.96 -13.66
C PHE A 137 2.76 11.06 -12.71
N GLY A 138 3.70 10.14 -12.86
CA GLY A 138 5.02 10.36 -12.32
C GLY A 138 6.04 9.36 -12.78
N GLU A 139 7.27 9.59 -12.36
CA GLU A 139 8.41 8.76 -12.74
C GLU A 139 9.26 8.36 -11.54
N CYS A 140 9.88 7.18 -11.59
CA CYS A 140 10.87 6.77 -10.61
C CYS A 140 11.96 5.89 -11.22
N TRP A 141 13.14 5.95 -10.62
CA TRP A 141 14.27 5.10 -10.99
C TRP A 141 14.28 3.82 -10.15
N GLN A 142 14.28 2.69 -10.83
CA GLN A 142 14.28 1.36 -10.21
C GLN A 142 15.51 0.58 -10.60
N LYS A 143 16.01 -0.25 -9.68
CA LYS A 143 17.14 -1.14 -9.94
C LYS A 143 16.64 -2.44 -10.53
N SER A 144 17.21 -2.86 -11.64
CA SER A 144 16.99 -4.20 -12.22
C SER A 144 17.79 -5.28 -11.48
N LEU A 145 17.47 -6.55 -11.73
CA LEU A 145 18.28 -7.70 -11.26
C LEU A 145 19.76 -7.60 -11.65
N SER A 146 20.05 -6.99 -12.80
CA SER A 146 21.42 -6.76 -13.30
C SER A 146 22.15 -5.59 -12.62
N GLY A 147 21.49 -4.88 -11.69
CA GLY A 147 22.04 -3.68 -11.03
C GLY A 147 21.91 -2.38 -11.83
N LYS A 148 21.50 -2.46 -13.11
CA LYS A 148 21.22 -1.30 -13.95
C LYS A 148 20.00 -0.53 -13.43
N SER A 149 20.08 0.80 -13.45
CA SER A 149 18.94 1.68 -13.14
C SER A 149 18.07 1.86 -14.38
N ILE A 150 16.78 1.62 -14.26
CA ILE A 150 15.78 1.81 -15.30
C ILE A 150 14.78 2.86 -14.82
N LYS A 151 14.43 3.81 -15.68
CA LYS A 151 13.43 4.83 -15.39
C LYS A 151 12.06 4.29 -15.77
N LEU A 152 11.14 4.22 -14.81
CA LEU A 152 9.76 3.81 -15.05
C LEU A 152 8.84 5.02 -14.89
N TYR A 153 7.80 5.05 -15.72
CA TYR A 153 6.74 6.03 -15.71
C TYR A 153 5.46 5.34 -15.25
N VAL A 154 4.66 6.03 -14.45
CA VAL A 154 3.38 5.55 -13.92
C VAL A 154 2.30 6.56 -14.20
N VAL A 155 1.14 6.05 -14.59
CA VAL A 155 -0.13 6.78 -14.55
C VAL A 155 -1.00 6.16 -13.45
N ALA A 156 -1.63 7.00 -12.65
CA ALA A 156 -2.53 6.57 -11.59
C ALA A 156 -3.89 7.26 -11.74
N PHE A 157 -4.95 6.48 -11.63
CA PHE A 157 -6.33 6.89 -11.68
C PHE A 157 -6.93 6.75 -10.28
N VAL A 158 -7.59 7.78 -9.77
CA VAL A 158 -8.19 7.78 -8.43
C VAL A 158 -9.59 8.33 -8.49
N LEU A 159 -10.59 7.52 -8.14
CA LEU A 159 -11.96 8.01 -7.99
C LEU A 159 -12.03 9.02 -6.82
N SER A 160 -12.60 10.20 -7.07
CA SER A 160 -12.62 11.29 -6.10
C SER A 160 -13.52 11.03 -4.90
N HIS A 161 -14.51 10.14 -4.98
CA HIS A 161 -15.34 9.82 -3.80
C HIS A 161 -14.75 8.67 -3.00
N SER A 162 -14.68 7.45 -3.55
CA SER A 162 -14.18 6.27 -2.84
C SER A 162 -12.68 6.28 -2.58
N ARG A 163 -11.91 7.13 -3.27
CA ARG A 163 -10.44 7.06 -3.33
C ARG A 163 -9.95 5.71 -3.86
N TYR A 164 -10.78 4.99 -4.61
CA TYR A 164 -10.41 3.74 -5.25
C TYR A 164 -9.46 4.01 -6.40
N LYS A 165 -8.37 3.25 -6.46
CA LYS A 165 -7.21 3.53 -7.29
C LYS A 165 -7.05 2.46 -8.36
N TYR A 166 -6.53 2.86 -9.51
CA TYR A 166 -5.92 2.00 -10.51
C TYR A 166 -4.57 2.63 -10.90
N MET A 167 -3.58 1.82 -11.26
CA MET A 167 -2.28 2.34 -11.72
C MET A 167 -1.65 1.42 -12.75
N GLU A 168 -0.84 2.02 -13.63
CA GLU A 168 -0.14 1.29 -14.68
C GLU A 168 1.24 1.90 -14.92
N TRP A 169 2.23 1.02 -15.10
CA TRP A 169 3.63 1.36 -15.31
C TRP A 169 4.06 1.05 -16.74
N ILE A 170 4.93 1.90 -17.29
CA ILE A 170 5.66 1.71 -18.55
C ILE A 170 7.14 2.11 -18.40
N ASP A 171 8.00 1.62 -19.27
CA ASP A 171 9.46 1.83 -19.24
C ASP A 171 9.95 2.97 -20.17
N ARG A 172 9.02 3.72 -20.75
CA ARG A 172 9.24 4.88 -21.61
C ARG A 172 8.23 5.99 -21.31
N PRO A 173 8.45 7.24 -21.74
CA PRO A 173 7.43 8.28 -21.61
C PRO A 173 6.10 7.89 -22.26
N PHE A 174 4.99 8.32 -21.65
CA PHE A 174 3.64 8.07 -22.15
C PHE A 174 3.39 8.81 -23.46
N ARG A 175 2.84 8.10 -24.44
CA ARG A 175 2.25 8.67 -25.66
C ARG A 175 0.73 8.69 -25.54
N THR A 176 0.07 9.37 -26.49
CA THR A 176 -1.39 9.46 -26.50
C THR A 176 -2.04 8.09 -26.54
N SER A 177 -1.52 7.19 -27.38
CA SER A 177 -2.03 5.82 -27.48
C SER A 177 -1.93 5.07 -26.16
N ASP A 178 -0.81 5.19 -25.44
CA ASP A 178 -0.61 4.54 -24.15
C ASP A 178 -1.58 5.08 -23.10
N LEU A 179 -1.82 6.40 -23.12
CA LEU A 179 -2.77 7.01 -22.22
C LEU A 179 -4.19 6.53 -22.50
N ILE A 180 -4.61 6.46 -23.77
CA ILE A 180 -5.92 5.92 -24.16
C ILE A 180 -6.07 4.48 -23.70
N GLU A 181 -5.08 3.62 -23.95
CA GLU A 181 -5.11 2.23 -23.49
C GLU A 181 -5.17 2.13 -21.95
N ALA A 182 -4.44 2.98 -21.24
CA ALA A 182 -4.47 3.03 -19.78
C ALA A 182 -5.87 3.45 -19.26
N HIS A 183 -6.56 4.36 -19.95
CA HIS A 183 -7.96 4.69 -19.63
C HIS A 183 -8.88 3.50 -19.84
N GLU A 184 -8.77 2.81 -20.98
CA GLU A 184 -9.59 1.64 -21.25
C GLU A 184 -9.36 0.54 -20.20
N ARG A 185 -8.11 0.31 -19.79
CA ARG A 185 -7.77 -0.64 -18.72
C ARG A 185 -8.30 -0.17 -17.36
N ALA A 186 -8.20 1.13 -17.04
CA ALA A 186 -8.74 1.70 -15.82
C ALA A 186 -10.27 1.59 -15.75
N PHE A 187 -10.97 1.97 -16.82
CA PHE A 187 -12.43 1.86 -16.93
C PHE A 187 -12.89 0.41 -16.82
N ARG A 188 -12.14 -0.52 -17.40
CA ARG A 188 -12.36 -1.96 -17.23
C ARG A 188 -12.17 -2.40 -15.79
N TYR A 189 -11.10 -1.95 -15.13
CA TYR A 189 -10.82 -2.27 -13.72
C TYR A 189 -11.90 -1.71 -12.78
N PHE A 190 -12.39 -0.50 -13.04
CA PHE A 190 -13.53 0.07 -12.32
C PHE A 190 -14.88 -0.54 -12.76
N ASN A 191 -14.91 -1.20 -13.91
CA ASN A 191 -16.13 -1.62 -14.59
C ASN A 191 -17.15 -0.47 -14.65
N GLY A 192 -16.65 0.72 -14.98
CA GLY A 192 -17.41 1.95 -15.07
C GLY A 192 -16.55 3.14 -15.51
N ILE A 193 -17.21 4.16 -16.08
CA ILE A 193 -16.59 5.40 -16.54
C ILE A 193 -17.12 6.56 -15.68
N PRO A 194 -16.27 7.33 -15.00
CA PRO A 194 -16.70 8.54 -14.28
C PRO A 194 -17.19 9.62 -15.25
N GLU A 195 -17.90 10.62 -14.75
CA GLU A 195 -18.38 11.72 -15.60
C GLU A 195 -17.26 12.66 -16.03
N GLU A 196 -16.29 12.91 -15.15
CA GLU A 196 -15.20 13.86 -15.36
C GLU A 196 -13.84 13.28 -14.94
N MET A 197 -12.84 13.51 -15.79
CA MET A 197 -11.44 13.17 -15.55
C MET A 197 -10.66 14.46 -15.30
N VAL A 198 -10.09 14.58 -14.11
CA VAL A 198 -9.26 15.71 -13.70
C VAL A 198 -7.81 15.41 -13.94
N TYR A 199 -7.12 16.34 -14.58
CA TYR A 199 -5.68 16.30 -14.76
C TYR A 199 -5.06 17.56 -14.19
N ASP A 200 -3.85 17.43 -13.65
CA ASP A 200 -3.00 18.58 -13.36
C ASP A 200 -2.62 19.28 -14.68
N GLN A 201 -2.55 20.60 -14.70
CA GLN A 201 -2.13 21.35 -15.90
C GLN A 201 -0.76 20.87 -16.40
N ASP A 202 0.17 20.60 -15.47
CA ASP A 202 1.50 20.07 -15.78
C ASP A 202 1.46 18.63 -16.34
N ASN A 203 0.35 17.89 -16.12
CA ASN A 203 0.12 16.51 -16.55
C ASN A 203 -0.66 16.40 -17.87
N ILE A 204 -1.68 17.26 -18.07
CA ILE A 204 -2.27 17.52 -19.40
C ILE A 204 -1.15 17.82 -20.38
N ILE A 205 -0.19 18.56 -19.81
CA ILE A 205 1.22 18.64 -20.12
C ILE A 205 1.64 17.39 -20.97
N VAL A 206 1.98 16.28 -20.32
CA VAL A 206 3.02 15.32 -20.71
C VAL A 206 2.92 14.55 -22.07
N VAL A 207 1.87 14.67 -22.89
CA VAL A 207 1.60 13.73 -23.99
C VAL A 207 1.65 14.36 -25.39
N SER A 208 2.83 14.35 -26.03
CA SER A 208 2.96 14.48 -27.49
C SER A 208 4.11 13.62 -28.05
N GLU A 209 3.96 13.22 -29.32
CA GLU A 209 4.83 12.24 -29.99
C GLU A 209 6.24 12.76 -30.31
N ASN A 210 6.46 14.08 -30.23
CA ASN A 210 7.73 14.70 -30.59
C ASN A 210 8.06 15.83 -29.62
N HIS A 211 8.97 15.55 -28.68
CA HIS A 211 9.74 16.53 -27.93
C HIS A 211 8.96 17.72 -27.33
N GLY A 212 8.24 17.45 -26.24
CA GLY A 212 8.25 18.37 -25.09
C GLY A 212 7.28 19.55 -25.09
N GLU A 213 6.27 19.59 -25.95
CA GLU A 213 5.15 20.54 -25.81
C GLU A 213 3.81 19.90 -26.19
N ILE A 214 2.73 20.47 -25.65
CA ILE A 214 1.63 19.68 -25.12
C ILE A 214 0.32 20.26 -25.64
N ASN A 215 -0.41 19.45 -26.39
CA ASN A 215 -1.77 19.72 -26.79
C ASN A 215 -2.55 18.41 -26.71
N PHE A 216 -3.78 18.42 -26.19
CA PHE A 216 -4.70 17.29 -26.36
C PHE A 216 -4.77 16.98 -27.84
N THR A 217 -4.11 15.90 -28.24
CA THR A 217 -4.01 15.55 -29.66
C THR A 217 -5.41 15.20 -30.18
N HIS A 218 -5.63 15.39 -31.48
CA HIS A 218 -6.90 15.04 -32.13
C HIS A 218 -7.37 13.61 -31.78
N GLN A 219 -6.42 12.67 -31.58
CA GLN A 219 -6.69 11.31 -31.15
C GLN A 219 -7.36 11.23 -29.76
N PHE A 220 -6.84 11.96 -28.77
CA PHE A 220 -7.40 11.94 -27.42
C PHE A 220 -8.77 12.63 -27.37
N GLU A 221 -8.94 13.74 -28.09
CA GLU A 221 -10.23 14.41 -28.18
C GLU A 221 -11.27 13.51 -28.87
N SER A 222 -10.89 12.80 -29.94
CA SER A 222 -11.76 11.81 -30.60
C SER A 222 -12.16 10.69 -29.63
N TYR A 223 -11.22 10.17 -28.84
CA TYR A 223 -11.49 9.17 -27.81
C TYR A 223 -12.43 9.69 -26.71
N ARG A 224 -12.17 10.88 -26.20
CA ARG A 224 -13.01 11.56 -25.21
C ARG A 224 -14.45 11.73 -25.72
N GLN A 225 -14.63 12.14 -26.97
CA GLN A 225 -15.96 12.29 -27.58
C GLN A 225 -16.67 10.94 -27.74
N LYS A 226 -15.94 9.89 -28.12
CA LYS A 226 -16.47 8.52 -28.23
C LYS A 226 -16.94 7.97 -26.88
N GLU A 227 -16.12 8.06 -25.84
CA GLU A 227 -16.42 7.56 -24.49
C GLU A 227 -17.20 8.57 -23.62
N LYS A 228 -17.47 9.76 -24.17
CA LYS A 228 -18.34 10.82 -23.64
C LYS A 228 -18.01 11.25 -22.20
N PHE A 229 -16.74 11.27 -21.78
CA PHE A 229 -16.35 11.81 -20.48
C PHE A 229 -15.86 13.27 -20.61
N ARG A 230 -15.99 14.05 -19.54
CA ARG A 230 -15.47 15.41 -19.47
C ARG A 230 -14.02 15.39 -19.01
N VAL A 231 -13.25 16.36 -19.46
CA VAL A 231 -11.87 16.55 -19.02
C VAL A 231 -11.76 17.91 -18.37
N TYR A 232 -11.28 17.94 -17.14
CA TYR A 232 -11.06 19.16 -16.38
C TYR A 232 -9.58 19.35 -16.09
N ALA A 233 -9.06 20.52 -16.47
CA ALA A 233 -7.70 20.93 -16.21
C ALA A 233 -7.63 21.72 -14.90
N CYS A 234 -7.11 21.11 -13.84
CA CYS A 234 -6.84 21.83 -12.59
C CYS A 234 -5.73 22.85 -12.82
N ARG A 235 -5.96 24.10 -12.41
CA ARG A 235 -4.92 25.13 -12.43
C ARG A 235 -3.88 24.83 -11.36
N GLY A 236 -2.60 24.98 -11.68
CA GLY A 236 -1.49 24.69 -10.75
C GLY A 236 -1.54 25.43 -9.40
N TYR A 237 -2.33 26.52 -9.32
CA TYR A 237 -2.54 27.36 -8.13
C TYR A 237 -3.88 27.12 -7.42
N ASP A 238 -4.57 26.00 -7.68
CA ASP A 238 -5.74 25.59 -6.88
C ASP A 238 -5.38 24.43 -5.93
N PRO A 239 -4.71 24.73 -4.78
CA PRO A 239 -4.40 23.74 -3.77
C PRO A 239 -5.65 23.10 -3.16
N GLU A 240 -6.82 23.71 -3.28
CA GLU A 240 -8.06 23.18 -2.73
C GLU A 240 -8.60 22.03 -3.59
N SER A 241 -8.47 22.10 -4.93
CA SER A 241 -8.75 20.97 -5.84
C SER A 241 -7.61 19.94 -5.92
N LYS A 242 -6.36 20.37 -5.74
CA LYS A 242 -5.17 19.49 -5.71
C LYS A 242 -4.97 18.77 -4.37
N GLY A 243 -5.42 19.37 -3.27
CA GLY A 243 -5.38 18.82 -1.91
C GLY A 243 -6.49 17.81 -1.62
N LYS A 244 -7.46 17.65 -2.54
CA LYS A 244 -8.59 16.71 -2.40
C LYS A 244 -8.16 15.25 -2.36
N ILE A 245 -7.04 14.94 -3.02
CA ILE A 245 -6.52 13.59 -3.15
C ILE A 245 -5.07 13.63 -2.67
N GLU A 246 -4.74 12.77 -1.71
CA GLU A 246 -3.34 12.58 -1.29
C GLU A 246 -2.46 12.37 -2.51
N ASN A 247 -1.25 12.92 -2.56
CA ASN A 247 -0.28 12.68 -3.64
C ASN A 247 -0.14 11.17 -3.90
N VAL A 248 -0.91 10.66 -4.86
CA VAL A 248 -1.14 9.23 -5.00
C VAL A 248 0.10 8.58 -5.58
N ILE A 249 0.74 9.28 -6.50
CA ILE A 249 2.03 8.94 -7.08
C ILE A 249 3.09 8.87 -5.99
N GLY A 250 3.11 9.83 -5.07
CA GLY A 250 4.00 9.82 -3.91
C GLY A 250 3.71 8.64 -2.97
N PHE A 251 2.45 8.28 -2.77
CA PHE A 251 2.05 7.09 -2.01
C PHE A 251 2.50 5.79 -2.68
N ILE A 252 2.27 5.65 -3.98
CA ILE A 252 2.68 4.52 -4.81
C ILE A 252 4.20 4.37 -4.79
N LYS A 253 4.94 5.45 -5.06
CA LYS A 253 6.41 5.43 -5.07
C LYS A 253 6.98 5.03 -3.72
N LYS A 254 6.47 5.62 -2.63
CA LYS A 254 6.99 5.37 -1.28
C LYS A 254 6.65 3.98 -0.74
N ASN A 255 5.48 3.42 -1.07
CA ASN A 255 4.99 2.18 -0.45
C ASN A 255 5.08 0.95 -1.36
N PHE A 256 4.92 1.11 -2.67
CA PHE A 256 5.07 0.01 -3.63
C PHE A 256 6.50 -0.01 -4.19
N ALA A 257 6.88 1.03 -4.94
CA ALA A 257 8.12 1.00 -5.73
C ALA A 257 9.39 0.99 -4.87
N LYS A 258 9.35 1.65 -3.70
CA LYS A 258 10.53 1.81 -2.83
C LYS A 258 11.15 0.46 -2.46
N HIS A 259 12.47 0.36 -2.67
CA HIS A 259 13.31 -0.80 -2.35
C HIS A 259 12.92 -2.11 -3.09
N ARG A 260 12.01 -2.08 -4.06
CA ARG A 260 11.70 -3.24 -4.91
C ARG A 260 12.69 -3.30 -6.08
N VAL A 261 12.94 -4.52 -6.56
CA VAL A 261 13.82 -4.77 -7.70
C VAL A 261 12.94 -5.00 -8.93
N PHE A 262 13.24 -4.28 -10.00
CA PHE A 262 12.55 -4.42 -11.27
C PHE A 262 13.03 -5.68 -12.00
N THR A 263 12.07 -6.44 -12.53
CA THR A 263 12.27 -7.70 -13.25
C THR A 263 11.87 -7.51 -14.71
N THR A 264 10.57 -7.52 -14.98
CA THR A 264 9.94 -7.22 -16.27
C THR A 264 8.75 -6.28 -16.05
N LEU A 265 8.27 -5.66 -17.13
CA LEU A 265 7.18 -4.71 -17.04
C LEU A 265 5.85 -5.39 -16.67
N GLU A 266 5.64 -6.61 -17.16
CA GLU A 266 4.46 -7.43 -16.88
C GLU A 266 4.42 -7.82 -15.40
N ASP A 267 5.50 -8.40 -14.88
CA ASP A 267 5.59 -8.79 -13.47
C ASP A 267 5.51 -7.57 -12.53
N TRP A 268 6.09 -6.44 -12.95
CA TRP A 268 5.98 -5.19 -12.20
C TRP A 268 4.54 -4.69 -12.08
N ASN A 269 3.78 -4.72 -13.18
CA ASN A 269 2.37 -4.33 -13.19
C ASN A 269 1.49 -5.33 -12.43
N ASP A 270 1.75 -6.64 -12.53
CA ASP A 270 1.03 -7.65 -11.76
C ASP A 270 1.25 -7.48 -10.25
N GLN A 271 2.50 -7.25 -9.83
CA GLN A 271 2.82 -6.95 -8.43
C GLN A 271 2.17 -5.64 -7.96
N ALA A 272 2.17 -4.62 -8.83
CA ALA A 272 1.53 -3.33 -8.58
C ALA A 272 0.03 -3.49 -8.30
N LEU A 273 -0.70 -4.24 -9.14
CA LEU A 273 -2.13 -4.48 -8.97
C LEU A 273 -2.43 -5.28 -7.70
N ARG A 274 -1.68 -6.37 -7.44
CA ARG A 274 -1.82 -7.15 -6.21
C ARG A 274 -1.56 -6.31 -4.96
N TRP A 275 -0.56 -5.42 -5.01
CA TRP A 275 -0.29 -4.49 -3.93
C TRP A 275 -1.44 -3.47 -3.75
N LEU A 276 -2.00 -2.97 -4.86
CA LEU A 276 -3.12 -2.05 -4.84
C LEU A 276 -4.33 -2.68 -4.15
N ASP A 277 -4.67 -3.92 -4.49
CA ASP A 277 -5.75 -4.67 -3.87
C ASP A 277 -5.53 -4.86 -2.36
N ARG A 278 -4.31 -5.28 -1.96
CA ARG A 278 -3.98 -5.50 -0.53
C ARG A 278 -3.88 -4.22 0.28
N ARG A 279 -3.38 -3.12 -0.30
CA ARG A 279 -2.97 -1.91 0.42
C ARG A 279 -3.70 -0.67 -0.05
N GLY A 280 -3.53 -0.30 -1.32
CA GLY A 280 -4.05 0.97 -1.85
C GLY A 280 -5.57 1.10 -1.78
N ASN A 281 -6.27 -0.02 -1.98
CA ASN A 281 -7.73 -0.13 -1.99
C ASN A 281 -8.27 -0.99 -0.83
N GLY A 282 -7.46 -1.94 -0.34
CA GLY A 282 -7.86 -2.89 0.69
C GLY A 282 -7.74 -2.39 2.13
N LYS A 283 -6.94 -1.35 2.42
CA LYS A 283 -6.78 -0.79 3.77
C LYS A 283 -7.70 0.41 4.00
N GLU A 284 -7.98 0.68 5.28
CA GLU A 284 -8.70 1.89 5.67
C GLU A 284 -7.90 3.14 5.25
N HIS A 285 -8.58 4.05 4.57
CA HIS A 285 -8.00 5.31 4.18
C HIS A 285 -7.90 6.23 5.40
N ASN A 286 -6.77 6.92 5.56
CA ASN A 286 -6.53 7.73 6.76
C ASN A 286 -7.50 8.91 6.88
N THR A 287 -7.91 9.52 5.77
CA THR A 287 -8.87 10.63 5.75
C THR A 287 -10.31 10.16 5.93
N THR A 288 -10.83 9.31 5.04
CA THR A 288 -12.25 8.90 5.07
C THR A 288 -12.58 7.88 6.17
N LYS A 289 -11.56 7.27 6.80
CA LYS A 289 -11.68 6.17 7.78
C LYS A 289 -12.47 4.97 7.27
N LYS A 290 -12.66 4.87 5.96
CA LYS A 290 -13.32 3.77 5.28
C LYS A 290 -12.33 3.10 4.33
N ARG A 291 -12.54 1.82 4.03
CA ARG A 291 -11.75 1.09 3.04
C ARG A 291 -12.23 1.51 1.64
N PRO A 292 -11.36 1.98 0.73
CA PRO A 292 -11.77 2.39 -0.62
C PRO A 292 -12.57 1.32 -1.34
N VAL A 293 -12.19 0.05 -1.22
CA VAL A 293 -12.92 -1.07 -1.84
C VAL A 293 -14.38 -1.19 -1.37
N VAL A 294 -14.68 -0.83 -0.11
CA VAL A 294 -16.04 -0.89 0.44
C VAL A 294 -16.87 0.27 -0.10
N VAL A 295 -16.32 1.49 -0.05
CA VAL A 295 -17.00 2.70 -0.57
C VAL A 295 -17.21 2.58 -2.09
N PHE A 296 -16.26 1.96 -2.79
CA PHE A 296 -16.34 1.73 -4.22
C PHE A 296 -17.52 0.84 -4.63
N GLN A 297 -17.91 -0.15 -3.81
CA GLN A 297 -19.08 -0.98 -4.13
C GLN A 297 -20.37 -0.15 -4.20
N GLU A 298 -20.48 0.88 -3.34
CA GLU A 298 -21.60 1.83 -3.37
C GLU A 298 -21.45 2.84 -4.52
N GLU A 299 -20.23 3.32 -4.80
CA GLU A 299 -19.97 4.28 -5.87
C GLU A 299 -20.16 3.68 -7.28
N LYS A 300 -19.89 2.39 -7.45
CA LYS A 300 -19.88 1.72 -8.76
C LYS A 300 -21.20 1.86 -9.52
N GLN A 301 -22.34 1.90 -8.82
CA GLN A 301 -23.66 2.08 -9.44
C GLN A 301 -23.87 3.47 -10.06
N PHE A 302 -23.06 4.46 -9.67
CA PHE A 302 -23.10 5.83 -10.19
C PHE A 302 -22.12 6.04 -11.35
N LEU A 303 -21.25 5.07 -11.63
CA LEU A 303 -20.39 5.11 -12.81
C LEU A 303 -21.19 4.74 -14.06
N ARG A 304 -20.88 5.40 -15.19
CA ARG A 304 -21.48 5.05 -16.47
C ARG A 304 -20.98 3.68 -16.92
N PRO A 305 -21.82 2.87 -17.59
CA PRO A 305 -21.39 1.57 -18.09
C PRO A 305 -20.26 1.73 -19.10
N VAL A 306 -19.34 0.77 -19.09
CA VAL A 306 -18.25 0.69 -20.06
C VAL A 306 -18.80 0.13 -21.37
N ASN A 307 -18.37 0.67 -22.51
CA ASN A 307 -18.76 0.17 -23.81
C ASN A 307 -18.33 -1.30 -24.01
N ASP A 308 -19.18 -2.11 -24.64
CA ASP A 308 -18.94 -3.54 -24.86
C ASP A 308 -17.63 -3.84 -25.60
N LEU A 309 -17.14 -2.92 -26.44
CA LEU A 309 -15.86 -3.04 -27.13
C LEU A 309 -14.66 -3.02 -26.17
N ILE A 310 -14.70 -2.18 -25.13
CA ILE A 310 -13.66 -2.11 -24.11
C ILE A 310 -13.70 -3.37 -23.23
N LEU A 311 -14.90 -3.91 -22.98
CA LEU A 311 -15.08 -5.17 -22.26
C LEU A 311 -14.60 -6.37 -23.10
N ALA A 312 -14.90 -6.40 -24.41
CA ALA A 312 -14.60 -7.48 -25.34
C ALA A 312 -13.12 -7.59 -25.74
N ALA A 313 -12.32 -6.50 -25.68
CA ALA A 313 -10.87 -6.53 -25.89
C ALA A 313 -10.11 -7.48 -24.93
N THR A 314 -10.81 -8.04 -23.93
CA THR A 314 -10.32 -9.08 -23.01
C THR A 314 -10.32 -10.49 -23.63
N ILE A 315 -11.18 -10.77 -24.61
CA ILE A 315 -11.37 -12.13 -25.14
C ILE A 315 -10.17 -12.56 -26.00
N ASP A 316 -9.60 -11.66 -26.80
CA ASP A 316 -8.50 -12.00 -27.72
C ASP A 316 -7.17 -12.31 -27.02
N LYS A 317 -6.83 -11.64 -25.90
CA LYS A 317 -5.58 -11.91 -25.18
C LYS A 317 -5.62 -13.19 -24.33
N ASN A 318 -6.77 -13.54 -23.76
CA ASN A 318 -6.93 -14.77 -22.98
C ASN A 318 -7.18 -16.01 -23.86
N GLN A 319 -7.68 -15.86 -25.10
CA GLN A 319 -7.75 -16.97 -26.06
C GLN A 319 -6.39 -17.31 -26.69
N LEU A 320 -5.47 -16.35 -26.88
CA LEU A 320 -4.13 -16.65 -27.40
C LEU A 320 -3.25 -17.49 -26.46
N LEU A 321 -3.59 -17.57 -25.17
CA LEU A 321 -2.92 -18.44 -24.18
C LEU A 321 -3.68 -19.76 -23.91
N SER A 322 -4.85 -19.97 -24.53
CA SER A 322 -5.68 -21.17 -24.31
C SER A 322 -6.11 -21.90 -25.59
N THR A 323 -5.71 -21.48 -26.78
CA THR A 323 -5.96 -22.23 -28.03
C THR A 323 -5.01 -23.41 -28.22
N THR A 324 -5.12 -24.40 -27.34
CA THR A 324 -5.23 -25.77 -27.87
C THR A 324 -6.66 -25.88 -28.38
N SER A 325 -6.86 -25.59 -29.67
CA SER A 325 -8.15 -25.77 -30.33
C SER A 325 -8.57 -27.23 -30.22
N SER A 326 -9.38 -27.57 -29.21
CA SER A 326 -10.05 -28.86 -29.13
C SER A 326 -11.28 -28.77 -30.02
N ILE A 327 -11.11 -29.07 -31.31
CA ILE A 327 -12.24 -29.23 -32.24
C ILE A 327 -12.99 -30.51 -31.80
N PRO A 328 -14.24 -30.43 -31.31
CA PRO A 328 -14.99 -31.62 -30.96
C PRO A 328 -15.29 -32.42 -32.25
N ARG A 329 -14.74 -33.63 -32.34
CA ARG A 329 -15.06 -34.57 -33.43
C ARG A 329 -16.03 -35.63 -32.94
N THR A 330 -17.04 -35.91 -33.75
CA THR A 330 -18.03 -36.94 -33.42
C THR A 330 -17.42 -38.32 -33.68
N VAL A 331 -17.26 -39.11 -32.62
CA VAL A 331 -16.78 -40.50 -32.71
C VAL A 331 -17.98 -41.42 -32.91
N ARG A 332 -17.95 -42.26 -33.94
CA ARG A 332 -19.00 -43.26 -34.18
C ARG A 332 -18.86 -44.45 -33.21
N LYS A 333 -19.92 -45.26 -33.08
CA LYS A 333 -19.94 -46.45 -32.19
C LYS A 333 -18.90 -47.52 -32.55
N ASP A 334 -18.31 -47.45 -33.75
CA ASP A 334 -17.20 -48.29 -34.23
C ASP A 334 -15.81 -47.65 -34.01
N ASN A 335 -15.72 -46.60 -33.17
CA ASN A 335 -14.50 -45.85 -32.85
C ASN A 335 -13.81 -45.16 -34.04
N THR A 336 -14.53 -44.88 -35.12
CA THR A 336 -14.00 -44.09 -36.25
C THR A 336 -14.27 -42.58 -36.10
N VAL A 337 -13.33 -41.76 -36.56
CA VAL A 337 -13.36 -40.29 -36.48
C VAL A 337 -13.38 -39.69 -37.88
N LEU A 338 -14.40 -38.90 -38.22
CA LEU A 338 -14.45 -38.13 -39.47
C LEU A 338 -13.54 -36.90 -39.35
N TYR A 339 -12.67 -36.70 -40.35
CA TYR A 339 -11.66 -35.64 -40.38
C TYR A 339 -12.20 -34.34 -40.94
#